data_AF-A0A4U7D528-F1
#
_entry.id   AF-A0A4U7D528-F1
#
_cell.length_a   1.000
_cell.length_b   1.000
_cell.length_c   1.000
_cell.angle_alpha   90.00
_cell.angle_beta   90.00
_cell.angle_gamma   90.00
#
_symmetry.space_group_name_H-M   'P 1'
#
loop_
_entity.id
_entity.type
_entity.pdbx_description
1 polymer ?
#
loop_
_entity_poly.entity_id
_entity_poly.type
_entity_poly.pdbx_seq_one_letter_code
_entity_poly.pdbx_strand_id
1 'polypeptide(L)'
;HYDESLSGVFFEELDIPEPEYNLGVGSADHAPQTAEMMRLIDEVIEAESPDAVLVYGDTNSTLAAALVAAKREPILAHVEAGLRSGKWSMPEEVNRVLTDHCSDLLLTPGENAAENLHDGGIRGDVVVTGDVMYDAVLAVRDRVLDGDAPLPVPGL
;
A
#
# COMPACT_ATOMS: atom_id res chain seq x y z
N HIS A 1 5.30 -5.37 -14.37
CA HIS A 1 4.43 -6.46 -14.82
C HIS A 1 3.01 -5.91 -14.97
N TYR A 2 2.70 -5.24 -16.08
CA TYR A 2 1.34 -4.81 -16.37
C TYR A 2 0.95 -5.45 -17.69
N ASP A 3 0.40 -6.66 -17.58
CA ASP A 3 -0.37 -7.25 -18.65
C ASP A 3 -1.82 -6.92 -18.29
N GLU A 4 -2.54 -6.17 -19.13
CA GLU A 4 -3.96 -5.84 -18.91
C GLU A 4 -4.80 -7.09 -18.66
N SER A 5 -4.36 -8.23 -19.22
CA SER A 5 -4.98 -9.55 -18.99
C SER A 5 -4.77 -10.10 -17.58
N LEU A 6 -3.69 -9.74 -16.88
CA LEU A 6 -3.44 -10.17 -15.51
C LEU A 6 -4.14 -9.26 -14.50
N SER A 7 -4.12 -7.94 -14.69
CA SER A 7 -4.75 -7.03 -13.72
C SER A 7 -6.27 -7.12 -13.77
N GLY A 8 -6.89 -7.14 -14.97
CA GLY A 8 -8.35 -7.14 -15.11
C GLY A 8 -9.01 -8.36 -14.47
N VAL A 9 -8.40 -9.54 -14.61
CA VAL A 9 -8.90 -10.78 -13.99
C VAL A 9 -8.93 -10.68 -12.47
N PHE A 10 -7.93 -10.06 -11.82
CA PHE A 10 -7.96 -9.87 -10.37
C PHE A 10 -9.09 -8.94 -9.91
N PHE A 11 -9.36 -7.85 -10.64
CA PHE A 11 -10.48 -6.96 -10.30
C PHE A 11 -11.82 -7.67 -10.42
N GLU A 12 -12.03 -8.46 -11.48
CA GLU A 12 -13.26 -9.23 -11.69
C GLU A 12 -13.42 -10.37 -10.66
N GLU A 13 -12.39 -11.19 -10.44
CA GLU A 13 -12.49 -12.35 -9.55
C GLU A 13 -12.64 -11.95 -8.08
N LEU A 14 -11.96 -10.87 -7.67
CA LEU A 14 -12.02 -10.35 -6.31
C LEU A 14 -13.16 -9.34 -6.09
N ASP A 15 -13.97 -9.04 -7.11
CA ASP A 15 -15.05 -8.05 -7.07
C ASP A 15 -14.57 -6.67 -6.57
N ILE A 16 -13.38 -6.27 -7.03
CA ILE A 16 -12.75 -5.00 -6.67
C ILE A 16 -13.25 -3.93 -7.66
N PRO A 17 -13.78 -2.79 -7.19
CA PRO A 17 -14.23 -1.73 -8.08
C PRO A 17 -13.08 -1.13 -8.88
N GLU A 18 -13.39 -0.61 -10.07
CA GLU A 18 -12.42 0.16 -10.85
C GLU A 18 -11.97 1.42 -10.09
N PRO A 19 -10.68 1.80 -10.19
CA PRO A 19 -10.19 3.02 -9.55
C PRO A 19 -10.76 4.25 -10.24
N GLU A 20 -11.14 5.27 -9.46
CA GLU A 20 -11.55 6.58 -9.98
C GLU A 20 -10.43 7.26 -10.76
N TYR A 21 -9.17 6.97 -10.39
CA TYR A 21 -7.97 7.49 -11.03
C TYR A 21 -7.02 6.36 -11.43
N ASN A 22 -6.79 6.20 -12.72
CA ASN A 22 -5.66 5.42 -13.25
C ASN A 22 -4.59 6.39 -13.78
N LEU A 23 -3.48 6.52 -13.05
CA LEU A 23 -2.40 7.47 -13.38
C LEU A 23 -1.52 7.03 -14.56
N GLY A 24 -1.70 5.80 -15.08
CA GLY A 24 -0.98 5.32 -16.25
C GLY A 24 0.54 5.19 -16.09
N VAL A 25 1.06 5.18 -14.87
CA VAL A 25 2.51 5.09 -14.63
C VAL A 25 2.98 3.64 -14.82
N GLY A 26 3.70 3.40 -15.91
CA GLY A 26 4.29 2.10 -16.23
C GLY A 26 5.55 1.76 -15.44
N SER A 27 6.14 0.60 -15.75
CA SER A 27 7.43 0.18 -15.19
C SER A 27 8.58 1.06 -15.73
N ALA A 28 9.43 1.53 -14.82
CA ALA A 28 10.67 2.24 -15.11
C ALA A 28 11.65 2.04 -13.94
N ASP A 29 12.88 2.55 -14.05
CA ASP A 29 13.80 2.61 -12.92
C ASP A 29 13.18 3.41 -11.76
N HIS A 30 13.61 3.12 -10.52
CA HIS A 30 12.99 3.68 -9.30
C HIS A 30 12.86 5.20 -9.31
N ALA A 31 13.90 5.94 -9.70
CA ALA A 31 13.89 7.39 -9.67
C ALA A 31 12.87 8.02 -10.64
N PRO A 32 12.91 7.75 -11.97
CA PRO A 32 11.93 8.32 -12.89
C PRO A 32 10.50 7.85 -12.60
N GLN A 33 10.32 6.59 -12.18
CA GLN A 33 9.00 6.09 -11.83
C GLN A 33 8.41 6.83 -10.62
N THR A 34 9.19 6.97 -9.54
CA THR A 34 8.75 7.65 -8.32
C THR A 34 8.47 9.12 -8.60
N ALA A 35 9.31 9.80 -9.40
CA ALA A 35 9.11 11.21 -9.73
C ALA A 35 7.81 11.45 -10.50
N GLU A 36 7.49 10.60 -11.48
CA GLU A 36 6.25 10.73 -12.25
C GLU A 36 5.01 10.41 -11.39
N MET A 37 5.10 9.39 -10.52
CA MET A 37 4.04 9.11 -9.54
C MET A 37 3.81 10.31 -8.62
N MET A 38 4.87 10.92 -8.08
CA MET A 38 4.75 12.10 -7.21
C MET A 38 4.03 13.25 -7.92
N ARG A 39 4.41 13.56 -9.17
CA ARG A 39 3.77 14.63 -9.95
C ARG A 39 2.26 14.39 -10.12
N LEU A 40 1.89 13.19 -10.53
CA LEU A 40 0.49 12.84 -10.81
C LEU A 40 -0.35 12.71 -9.54
N ILE A 41 0.21 12.16 -8.46
CA ILE A 41 -0.48 12.07 -7.17
C ILE A 41 -0.69 13.45 -6.56
N ASP A 42 0.26 14.38 -6.73
CA ASP A 42 0.14 15.76 -6.28
C ASP A 42 -1.04 16.48 -6.94
N GLU A 43 -1.25 16.25 -8.25
CA GLU A 43 -2.41 16.77 -8.98
C GLU A 43 -3.73 16.22 -8.44
N VAL A 44 -3.79 14.92 -8.09
CA VAL A 44 -5.00 14.30 -7.52
C VAL A 44 -5.27 14.82 -6.11
N ILE A 45 -4.26 14.88 -5.23
CA ILE A 45 -4.44 15.38 -3.85
C ILE A 45 -4.87 16.85 -3.87
N GLU A 46 -4.33 17.68 -4.76
CA GLU A 46 -4.80 19.06 -4.93
C GLU A 46 -6.27 19.12 -5.37
N ALA A 47 -6.64 18.31 -6.36
CA ALA A 47 -8.00 18.32 -6.92
C ALA A 47 -9.05 17.81 -5.92
N GLU A 48 -8.75 16.70 -5.23
CA GLU A 48 -9.66 16.05 -4.29
C GLU A 48 -9.65 16.70 -2.91
N SER A 49 -8.54 17.36 -2.53
CA SER A 49 -8.35 17.94 -1.20
C SER A 49 -8.79 17.00 -0.05
N PRO A 50 -8.29 15.75 -0.01
CA PRO A 50 -8.78 14.75 0.93
C PRO A 50 -8.39 15.09 2.37
N ASP A 51 -9.21 14.68 3.35
CA ASP A 51 -8.86 14.79 4.77
C ASP A 51 -7.74 13.81 5.17
N ALA A 52 -7.62 12.69 4.45
CA ALA A 52 -6.65 11.64 4.72
C ALA A 52 -6.17 10.94 3.44
N VAL A 53 -4.93 10.46 3.47
CA VAL A 53 -4.33 9.61 2.44
C VAL A 53 -3.89 8.31 3.08
N LEU A 54 -4.32 7.19 2.49
CA LEU A 54 -3.95 5.84 2.92
C LEU A 54 -2.94 5.25 1.93
N VAL A 55 -1.81 4.76 2.43
CA VAL A 55 -0.82 4.01 1.64
C VAL A 55 -0.64 2.60 2.21
N TYR A 56 -0.30 1.64 1.35
CA TYR A 56 -0.19 0.23 1.73
C TYR A 56 1.15 -0.35 1.28
N GLY A 57 1.90 -0.96 2.21
CA GLY A 57 3.13 -1.67 1.90
C GLY A 57 4.32 -0.77 1.62
N ASP A 58 5.09 -1.04 0.57
CA ASP A 58 6.47 -0.55 0.41
C ASP A 58 6.92 -0.29 -1.03
N THR A 59 5.98 -0.18 -1.95
CA THR A 59 6.28 0.06 -3.36
C THR A 59 6.74 1.50 -3.61
N ASN A 60 7.26 1.78 -4.80
CA ASN A 60 7.58 3.15 -5.22
C ASN A 60 6.35 4.09 -5.15
N SER A 61 5.14 3.57 -5.40
CA SER A 61 3.90 4.37 -5.30
C SER A 61 3.57 4.71 -3.84
N THR A 62 3.87 3.83 -2.91
CA THR A 62 3.73 4.07 -1.46
C THR A 62 4.62 5.22 -1.02
N LEU A 63 5.91 5.17 -1.39
CA LEU A 63 6.84 6.24 -1.08
C LEU A 63 6.45 7.56 -1.76
N ALA A 64 6.06 7.52 -3.04
CA ALA A 64 5.65 8.71 -3.78
C ALA A 64 4.45 9.40 -3.12
N ALA A 65 3.40 8.64 -2.81
CA ALA A 65 2.20 9.15 -2.17
C ALA A 65 2.50 9.75 -0.79
N ALA A 66 3.31 9.06 0.02
CA ALA A 66 3.68 9.52 1.35
C ALA A 66 4.45 10.85 1.32
N LEU A 67 5.41 10.99 0.41
CA LEU A 67 6.19 12.23 0.27
C LEU A 67 5.35 13.43 -0.18
N VAL A 68 4.35 13.20 -1.02
CA VAL A 68 3.42 14.23 -1.48
C VAL A 68 2.44 14.60 -0.36
N ALA A 69 1.78 13.60 0.23
CA ALA A 69 0.80 13.79 1.31
C ALA A 69 1.42 14.54 2.50
N ALA A 70 2.63 14.18 2.93
CA ALA A 70 3.33 14.86 4.02
C ALA A 70 3.64 16.35 3.75
N LYS A 71 3.46 16.84 2.52
CA LYS A 71 3.64 18.25 2.12
C LYS A 71 2.34 18.97 1.76
N ARG A 72 1.21 18.26 1.74
CA ARG A 72 -0.13 18.76 1.38
C ARG A 72 -1.10 18.82 2.56
N GLU A 73 -0.66 18.37 3.74
CA GLU A 73 -1.39 18.38 5.02
C GLU A 73 -2.62 17.43 5.22
N PRO A 74 -2.96 16.44 4.36
CA PRO A 74 -3.88 15.39 4.78
C PRO A 74 -3.25 14.52 5.87
N ILE A 75 -4.07 13.85 6.69
CA ILE A 75 -3.58 12.80 7.60
C ILE A 75 -3.01 11.65 6.76
N LEU A 76 -1.74 11.31 6.94
CA LEU A 76 -1.13 10.19 6.24
C LEU A 76 -1.19 8.92 7.11
N ALA A 77 -1.92 7.91 6.64
CA ALA A 77 -2.01 6.60 7.27
C ALA A 77 -1.28 5.54 6.44
N HIS A 78 -0.40 4.77 7.08
CA HIS A 78 0.38 3.71 6.44
C HIS A 78 -0.03 2.34 6.97
N VAL A 79 -0.62 1.53 6.10
CA VAL A 79 -0.98 0.13 6.34
C VAL A 79 0.21 -0.77 6.05
N GLU A 80 0.37 -1.81 6.88
CA GLU A 80 1.53 -2.71 6.85
C GLU A 80 2.84 -2.01 7.29
N ALA A 81 2.70 -0.99 8.14
CA ALA A 81 3.82 -0.21 8.66
C ALA A 81 4.73 -1.04 9.58
N GLY A 82 6.01 -0.63 9.67
CA GLY A 82 6.93 -1.16 10.69
C GLY A 82 7.61 -2.50 10.38
N LEU A 83 7.33 -3.12 9.23
CA LEU A 83 8.09 -4.28 8.81
C LEU A 83 9.53 -3.88 8.41
N ARG A 84 10.53 -4.68 8.82
CA ARG A 84 11.95 -4.42 8.57
C ARG A 84 12.68 -5.65 8.08
N SER A 85 13.46 -5.49 7.02
CA SER A 85 14.43 -6.49 6.56
C SER A 85 15.86 -6.20 7.05
N GLY A 86 16.16 -4.93 7.39
CA GLY A 86 17.50 -4.43 7.71
C GLY A 86 18.44 -4.35 6.50
N LYS A 87 17.97 -4.67 5.29
CA LYS A 87 18.79 -4.73 4.07
C LYS A 87 18.55 -3.50 3.20
N TRP A 88 19.32 -2.44 3.46
CA TRP A 88 19.28 -1.20 2.68
C TRP A 88 19.63 -1.32 1.18
N SER A 89 20.17 -2.46 0.75
CA SER A 89 20.33 -2.78 -0.67
C SER A 89 19.01 -3.12 -1.37
N MET A 90 17.96 -3.43 -0.61
CA MET A 90 16.60 -3.63 -1.12
C MET A 90 15.91 -2.27 -1.20
N PRO A 91 15.47 -1.83 -2.39
CA PRO A 91 14.72 -0.58 -2.54
C PRO A 91 13.47 -0.53 -1.66
N GLU A 92 12.81 -1.67 -1.44
CA GLU A 92 11.64 -1.81 -0.59
C GLU A 92 11.93 -1.43 0.87
N GLU A 93 13.13 -1.74 1.39
CA GLU A 93 13.52 -1.34 2.75
C GLU A 93 13.62 0.18 2.87
N VAL A 94 14.17 0.84 1.84
CA VAL A 94 14.25 2.30 1.79
C VAL A 94 12.84 2.90 1.78
N ASN A 95 11.96 2.36 0.95
CA ASN A 95 10.58 2.81 0.84
C ASN A 95 9.82 2.65 2.16
N ARG A 96 9.91 1.48 2.83
CA ARG A 96 9.28 1.22 4.14
C ARG A 96 9.67 2.27 5.15
N VAL A 97 10.98 2.43 5.37
CA VAL A 97 11.50 3.33 6.41
C VAL A 97 11.10 4.79 6.13
N LEU A 98 11.25 5.27 4.90
CA LEU A 98 10.91 6.65 4.56
C LEU A 98 9.39 6.91 4.63
N THR A 99 8.56 5.95 4.22
CA THR A 99 7.10 6.05 4.32
C THR A 99 6.66 6.11 5.77
N ASP A 100 7.19 5.23 6.63
CA ASP A 100 6.89 5.24 8.07
C ASP A 100 7.23 6.60 8.71
N HIS A 101 8.39 7.18 8.37
CA HIS A 101 8.81 8.49 8.90
C HIS A 101 7.99 9.68 8.38
N CYS A 102 7.32 9.54 7.24
CA CYS A 102 6.40 10.56 6.72
C CYS A 102 5.01 10.47 7.34
N SER A 103 4.63 9.32 7.89
CA SER A 103 3.24 9.00 8.25
C SER A 103 2.86 9.50 9.64
N ASP A 104 1.61 9.92 9.79
CA ASP A 104 1.03 10.37 11.06
C ASP A 104 0.38 9.22 11.82
N LEU A 105 -0.18 8.22 11.12
CA LEU A 105 -0.78 7.02 11.69
C LEU A 105 -0.17 5.77 11.05
N LEU A 106 0.34 4.86 11.87
CA LEU A 106 1.04 3.64 11.44
C LEU A 106 0.26 2.42 11.90
N LEU A 107 -0.32 1.70 10.94
CA LEU A 107 -1.20 0.56 11.15
C LEU A 107 -0.39 -0.72 10.93
N THR A 108 0.03 -1.34 12.02
CA THR A 108 1.00 -2.43 11.99
C THR A 108 0.33 -3.80 11.98
N PRO A 109 0.93 -4.79 11.29
CA PRO A 109 0.37 -6.14 11.22
C PRO A 109 0.56 -6.95 12.52
N GLY A 110 1.39 -6.47 13.45
CA GLY A 110 1.66 -7.16 14.71
C GLY A 110 2.65 -6.40 15.59
N GLU A 111 2.79 -6.88 16.83
CA GLU A 111 3.61 -6.23 17.87
C GLU A 111 5.08 -6.06 17.45
N ASN A 112 5.69 -7.06 16.81
CA ASN A 112 7.07 -6.97 16.33
C ASN A 112 7.29 -5.78 15.36
N ALA A 113 6.27 -5.45 14.54
CA ALA A 113 6.35 -4.33 13.62
C ALA A 113 6.18 -2.99 14.36
N ALA A 114 5.32 -2.94 15.40
CA ALA A 114 5.21 -1.80 16.28
C ALA A 114 6.53 -1.53 17.04
N GLU A 115 7.17 -2.58 17.57
CA GLU A 115 8.48 -2.49 18.21
C GLU A 115 9.54 -1.88 17.29
N ASN A 116 9.61 -2.32 16.02
CA ASN A 116 10.53 -1.73 15.04
C ASN A 116 10.31 -0.23 14.82
N LEU A 117 9.06 0.25 14.85
CA LEU A 117 8.74 1.68 14.71
C LEU A 117 9.15 2.47 15.94
N HIS A 118 8.94 1.91 17.13
CA HIS A 118 9.38 2.51 18.39
C HIS A 118 10.91 2.62 18.45
N ASP A 119 11.63 1.55 18.10
CA ASP A 119 13.10 1.54 18.03
C ASP A 119 13.62 2.49 16.94
N GLY A 120 12.87 2.66 15.85
CA GLY A 120 13.15 3.56 14.75
C GLY A 120 12.90 5.04 15.05
N GLY A 121 12.34 5.39 16.21
CA GLY A 121 12.10 6.79 16.61
C GLY A 121 11.02 7.48 15.78
N ILE A 122 9.95 6.75 15.44
CA ILE A 122 8.80 7.29 14.71
C ILE A 122 8.04 8.31 15.55
N ARG A 123 7.56 9.38 14.89
CA ARG A 123 6.75 10.44 15.52
C ARG A 123 5.25 10.13 15.54
N GLY A 124 4.77 9.39 14.54
CA GLY A 124 3.36 9.11 14.33
C GLY A 124 2.80 8.13 15.36
N ASP A 125 1.47 8.09 15.44
CA ASP A 125 0.75 7.17 16.31
C ASP A 125 0.82 5.75 15.76
N VAL A 126 1.20 4.80 16.60
CA VAL A 126 1.35 3.39 16.22
C VAL A 126 0.18 2.58 16.77
N VAL A 127 -0.50 1.84 15.90
CA VAL A 127 -1.65 1.00 16.24
C VAL A 127 -1.47 -0.38 15.62
N VAL A 128 -1.56 -1.42 16.44
CA VAL A 128 -1.55 -2.82 15.95
C VAL A 128 -2.94 -3.18 15.46
N THR A 129 -3.08 -3.39 14.16
CA THR A 129 -4.37 -3.70 13.52
C THR A 129 -4.49 -5.16 13.08
N GLY A 130 -3.37 -5.86 12.92
CA GLY A 130 -3.34 -7.14 12.22
C GLY A 130 -3.12 -6.98 10.72
N ASP A 131 -3.03 -8.10 10.01
CA ASP A 131 -2.63 -8.18 8.61
C ASP A 131 -3.86 -8.31 7.69
N VAL A 132 -4.05 -7.36 6.78
CA VAL A 132 -5.15 -7.32 5.81
C VAL A 132 -5.18 -8.57 4.91
N MET A 133 -4.03 -9.21 4.68
CA MET A 133 -3.96 -10.46 3.93
C MET A 133 -4.73 -11.59 4.65
N TYR A 134 -4.80 -11.56 5.97
CA TYR A 134 -5.61 -12.51 6.73
C TYR A 134 -7.10 -12.31 6.44
N ASP A 135 -7.58 -11.06 6.48
CA ASP A 135 -8.95 -10.68 6.14
C ASP A 135 -9.30 -11.10 4.70
N ALA A 136 -8.40 -10.87 3.75
CA ALA A 136 -8.58 -11.28 2.35
C ALA A 136 -8.75 -12.81 2.21
N VAL A 137 -7.94 -13.60 2.93
CA VAL A 137 -8.06 -15.06 2.94
C VAL A 137 -9.39 -15.51 3.56
N LEU A 138 -9.83 -14.88 4.65
CA LEU A 138 -11.13 -15.17 5.26
C LEU A 138 -12.28 -14.85 4.31
N ALA A 139 -12.23 -13.71 3.62
CA ALA A 139 -13.25 -13.30 2.66
C ALA A 139 -13.38 -14.30 1.50
N VAL A 140 -12.25 -14.77 0.95
CA VAL A 140 -12.26 -15.80 -0.11
C VAL A 140 -12.75 -17.14 0.42
N ARG A 141 -12.31 -17.56 1.61
CA ARG A 141 -12.79 -18.79 2.26
C ARG A 141 -14.32 -18.77 2.40
N ASP A 142 -14.88 -17.67 2.89
CA ASP A 142 -16.31 -17.56 3.15
C ASP A 142 -17.12 -17.57 1.84
N ARG A 143 -16.68 -16.85 0.80
CA ARG A 143 -17.27 -16.95 -0.56
C ARG A 143 -17.27 -18.38 -1.12
N VAL A 144 -16.20 -19.14 -0.88
CA VAL A 144 -16.11 -20.55 -1.31
C VAL A 144 -17.07 -21.44 -0.51
N LEU A 145 -17.19 -21.23 0.80
CA LEU A 145 -18.09 -22.00 1.66
C LEU A 145 -19.58 -21.70 1.37
N ASP A 146 -19.89 -20.47 1.01
CA ASP A 146 -21.25 -20.03 0.68
C ASP A 146 -21.68 -20.43 -0.76
N GLY A 147 -20.73 -20.89 -1.58
CA GLY A 147 -20.97 -21.35 -2.95
C GLY A 147 -20.98 -20.24 -4.01
N ASP A 148 -20.55 -19.04 -3.64
CA ASP A 148 -20.57 -17.83 -4.46
C ASP A 148 -19.27 -17.63 -5.28
N ALA A 149 -18.28 -18.51 -5.12
CA ALA A 149 -17.06 -18.52 -5.91
C ALA A 149 -16.79 -19.91 -6.50
N PRO A 150 -16.40 -20.02 -7.79
CA PRO A 150 -15.91 -21.28 -8.33
C PRO A 150 -14.67 -21.72 -7.53
N LEU A 151 -14.62 -22.99 -7.13
CA LEU A 151 -13.40 -23.57 -6.57
C LEU A 151 -12.24 -23.33 -7.54
N PRO A 152 -11.04 -22.96 -7.07
CA PRO A 152 -9.91 -22.76 -7.97
C PRO A 152 -9.71 -24.02 -8.81
N VAL A 153 -9.54 -23.79 -10.11
CA VAL A 153 -9.40 -24.84 -11.12
C VAL A 153 -8.29 -25.80 -10.66
N PRO A 154 -8.55 -27.11 -10.51
CA PRO A 154 -7.50 -28.05 -10.13
C PRO A 154 -6.39 -28.05 -11.20
N GLY A 155 -5.16 -27.64 -10.84
CA GLY A 155 -4.04 -27.69 -11.78
C GLY A 155 -2.93 -26.62 -11.69
N LEU A 156 -2.94 -25.75 -10.66
CA LEU A 156 -1.69 -25.20 -10.12
C LEU A 156 -0.97 -26.27 -9.28
#